data_AF-A0A7X2MHP6-F1
#
_entry.id   AF-A0A7X2MHP6-F1
#
_cell.length_a   1.000
_cell.length_b   1.000
_cell.length_c   1.000
_cell.angle_alpha   90.00
_cell.angle_beta   90.00
_cell.angle_gamma   90.00
#
_symmetry.space_group_name_H-M   'P 1'
#
loop_
_entity.id
_entity.type
_entity.pdbx_description
1 polymer ?
#
loop_
_entity_poly.entity_id
_entity_poly.type
_entity_poly.pdbx_seq_one_letter_code
_entity_poly.pdbx_strand_id
1 'polypeptide(L)'
;MVAWQATWYYENIDFSAMPFKMRELSQLIKITSFLSGKELRLKLTNYYGKEELIFDEIYVALTADMKEKQRVTALYQDTIVIPQGEAIWTDSIDLDIKVGQT
;
A
#
# COMPACT_ATOMS: atom_id res chain seq x y z
N MET A 1 1.93 -24.54 -8.53
CA MET A 1 2.59 -23.24 -8.27
C MET A 1 1.53 -22.17 -8.43
N VAL A 2 1.26 -21.39 -7.38
CA VAL A 2 0.33 -20.26 -7.46
C VAL A 2 1.06 -19.13 -8.17
N ALA A 3 0.52 -18.66 -9.30
CA ALA A 3 1.11 -17.57 -10.07
C ALA A 3 0.51 -16.25 -9.61
N TRP A 4 1.31 -15.42 -8.94
CA TRP A 4 0.91 -14.06 -8.57
C TRP A 4 0.68 -13.22 -9.84
N GLN A 5 -0.43 -12.50 -9.87
CA GLN A 5 -0.76 -11.57 -10.96
C GLN A 5 -0.65 -10.13 -10.44
N ALA A 6 0.10 -9.29 -11.14
CA ALA A 6 0.30 -7.91 -10.74
C ALA A 6 -0.84 -7.03 -11.27
N THR A 7 -1.53 -6.35 -10.36
CA THR A 7 -2.26 -5.12 -10.69
C THR A 7 -1.38 -3.93 -10.34
N TRP A 8 -1.56 -2.80 -11.03
CA TRP A 8 -0.78 -1.59 -10.78
C TRP A 8 -1.72 -0.39 -10.71
N TYR A 9 -1.47 0.45 -9.72
CA TYR A 9 -2.05 1.78 -9.57
C TYR A 9 -0.90 2.74 -9.27
N TYR A 10 -0.94 3.92 -9.84
CA TYR A 10 0.09 4.92 -9.69
C TYR A 10 -0.54 6.29 -9.47
N GLU A 11 -0.19 6.92 -8.36
CA GLU A 11 -0.61 8.28 -8.02
C GLU A 11 0.64 9.07 -7.64
N ASN A 12 0.96 10.09 -8.44
CA ASN A 12 2.04 11.03 -8.13
C ASN A 12 1.50 12.07 -7.16
N ILE A 13 1.79 11.92 -5.88
CA ILE A 13 1.56 13.01 -4.93
C ILE A 13 2.90 13.63 -4.57
N ASP A 14 3.17 14.79 -5.18
CA ASP A 14 4.34 15.61 -4.86
C ASP A 14 3.96 16.66 -3.82
N PHE A 15 4.39 16.44 -2.58
CA PHE A 15 4.17 17.36 -1.46
C PHE A 15 5.27 18.44 -1.35
N SER A 16 6.26 18.47 -2.24
CA SER A 16 7.43 19.36 -2.13
C SER A 16 7.08 20.85 -2.27
N ALA A 17 5.98 21.18 -2.93
CA ALA A 17 5.49 22.54 -3.09
C ALA A 17 4.69 23.05 -1.87
N MET A 18 4.43 22.23 -0.86
CA MET A 18 3.66 22.66 0.31
C MET A 18 4.53 23.56 1.22
N PRO A 19 4.03 24.73 1.65
CA PRO A 19 4.78 25.68 2.48
C PRO A 19 4.96 25.22 3.94
N PHE A 20 4.44 24.05 4.29
CA PHE A 20 4.53 23.43 5.61
C PHE A 20 4.84 21.94 5.46
N LYS A 21 5.57 21.38 6.42
CA LYS A 21 5.77 19.93 6.53
C LYS A 21 4.57 19.33 7.25
N MET A 22 3.84 18.43 6.60
CA MET A 22 2.78 17.65 7.27
C MET A 22 3.47 16.65 8.21
N ARG A 23 3.23 16.78 9.52
CA ARG A 23 3.84 15.92 10.56
C ARG A 23 3.35 14.48 10.49
N GLU A 24 2.09 14.29 10.15
CA GLU A 24 1.44 13.00 9.96
C GLU A 24 0.56 13.12 8.72
N LEU A 25 0.82 12.27 7.73
CA LEU A 25 0.07 12.23 6.48
C LEU A 25 -0.68 10.91 6.42
N SER A 26 -2.00 10.96 6.44
CA SER A 26 -2.83 9.82 6.08
C SER A 26 -3.29 9.96 4.63
N GLN A 27 -3.04 8.93 3.83
CA GLN A 27 -3.48 8.85 2.44
C GLN A 27 -4.45 7.69 2.27
N LEU A 28 -5.58 7.94 1.61
CA LEU A 28 -6.53 6.93 1.21
C LEU A 28 -6.40 6.70 -0.29
N ILE A 29 -6.07 5.47 -0.69
CA ILE A 29 -5.92 5.08 -2.09
C ILE A 29 -7.04 4.11 -2.45
N LYS A 30 -7.71 4.38 -3.56
CA LYS A 30 -8.80 3.55 -4.08
C LYS A 30 -8.37 2.88 -5.37
N ILE A 31 -8.38 1.54 -5.41
CA ILE A 31 -7.93 0.75 -6.55
C ILE A 31 -9.06 -0.16 -7.00
N THR A 32 -9.49 -0.02 -8.26
CA THR A 32 -10.40 -0.99 -8.88
C THR A 32 -9.60 -2.16 -9.39
N SER A 33 -9.83 -3.35 -8.84
CA SER A 33 -9.12 -4.54 -9.28
C SER A 33 -9.70 -5.10 -10.58
N PHE A 34 -8.85 -5.29 -11.59
CA PHE A 34 -9.20 -6.05 -12.80
C PHE A 34 -8.93 -7.55 -12.64
N LEU A 35 -8.42 -7.96 -11.47
CA LEU A 35 -8.02 -9.33 -11.16
C LEU A 35 -8.86 -9.85 -9.99
N SER A 36 -9.11 -11.16 -9.98
CA SER A 36 -9.68 -11.86 -8.83
C SER A 36 -8.62 -12.70 -8.14
N GLY A 37 -8.64 -12.71 -6.82
CA GLY A 37 -7.69 -13.47 -6.02
C GLY A 37 -8.16 -13.61 -4.58
N LYS A 38 -7.56 -14.55 -3.84
CA LYS A 38 -7.85 -14.77 -2.41
C LYS A 38 -6.81 -14.16 -1.49
N GLU A 39 -5.69 -13.72 -2.06
CA GLU A 39 -4.59 -13.11 -1.31
C GLU A 39 -4.14 -11.83 -2.02
N LEU A 40 -3.71 -10.86 -1.22
CA LEU A 40 -3.14 -9.60 -1.68
C LEU A 40 -1.73 -9.42 -1.09
N ARG A 41 -0.83 -8.86 -1.88
CA ARG A 41 0.45 -8.31 -1.43
C ARG A 41 0.67 -6.96 -2.08
N LEU A 42 1.26 -6.03 -1.32
CA LEU A 42 1.65 -4.72 -1.82
C LEU A 42 3.16 -4.69 -2.06
N LYS A 43 3.56 -4.00 -3.13
CA LYS A 43 4.93 -3.58 -3.34
C LYS A 43 5.03 -2.10 -3.04
N LEU A 44 5.81 -1.75 -2.03
CA LEU A 44 6.04 -0.37 -1.65
C LEU A 44 7.45 0.02 -2.06
N THR A 45 7.62 1.24 -2.58
CA THR A 45 8.90 1.69 -3.18
C THR A 45 9.22 3.11 -2.76
N ASN A 46 10.48 3.38 -2.38
CA ASN A 46 10.99 4.71 -2.08
C ASN A 46 12.16 5.06 -3.04
N TYR A 47 11.90 5.10 -4.34
CA TYR A 47 12.96 5.36 -5.33
C TYR A 47 13.40 6.82 -5.43
N TYR A 48 12.55 7.76 -5.02
CA TYR A 48 12.75 9.19 -5.24
C TYR A 48 12.84 10.01 -3.96
N GLY A 49 12.57 9.40 -2.79
CA GLY A 49 12.77 10.06 -1.50
C GLY A 49 14.24 10.35 -1.25
N LYS A 50 14.51 11.40 -0.49
CA LYS A 50 15.86 11.73 0.00
C LYS A 50 16.13 11.16 1.41
N GLU A 51 15.07 10.71 2.07
CA GLU A 51 15.05 10.15 3.41
C GLU A 51 14.28 8.82 3.37
N GLU A 52 14.37 8.04 4.45
CA GLU A 52 13.54 6.85 4.63
C GLU A 52 12.06 7.20 4.69
N LEU A 53 11.22 6.33 4.13
CA LEU A 53 9.78 6.47 4.19
C LEU A 53 9.26 5.55 5.29
N ILE A 54 8.62 6.14 6.30
CA ILE A 54 8.10 5.41 7.45
C ILE A 54 6.57 5.44 7.38
N PHE A 55 5.96 4.27 7.39
CA PHE A 55 4.53 4.11 7.57
C PHE A 55 4.29 3.51 8.95
N ASP A 56 3.61 4.25 9.83
CA ASP A 56 3.22 3.75 11.15
C ASP A 56 2.19 2.62 11.02
N GLU A 57 1.20 2.82 10.12
CA GLU A 57 0.15 1.85 9.86
C GLU A 57 -0.29 1.91 8.40
N ILE A 58 -0.48 0.73 7.80
CA ILE A 58 -1.10 0.59 6.48
C ILE A 58 -2.29 -0.37 6.62
N TYR A 59 -3.41 -0.02 5.98
CA TYR A 59 -4.62 -0.82 5.98
C TYR A 59 -5.15 -1.01 4.56
N VAL A 60 -5.78 -2.15 4.33
CA VAL A 60 -6.51 -2.46 3.10
C VAL A 60 -7.93 -2.88 3.45
N ALA A 61 -8.89 -2.46 2.63
CA ALA A 61 -10.27 -2.88 2.77
C ALA A 61 -10.89 -3.05 1.38
N LEU A 62 -11.96 -3.84 1.32
CA LEU A 62 -12.76 -4.03 0.11
C LEU A 62 -13.88 -2.98 -0.03
N THR A 63 -13.94 -2.03 0.89
CA THR A 63 -14.99 -1.03 0.99
C THR A 63 -14.39 0.35 1.12
N ALA A 64 -15.02 1.34 0.47
CA ALA A 64 -14.53 2.71 0.46
C ALA A 64 -14.60 3.39 1.85
N ASP A 65 -15.45 2.89 2.75
CA ASP A 65 -15.56 3.33 4.15
C ASP A 65 -14.57 2.60 5.08
N MET A 66 -13.67 1.78 4.53
CA MET A 66 -12.65 1.02 5.27
C MET A 66 -13.25 0.13 6.37
N LYS A 67 -14.47 -0.38 6.14
CA LYS A 67 -15.06 -1.42 6.99
C LYS A 67 -14.27 -2.71 6.83
N GLU A 68 -14.09 -3.39 7.96
CA GLU A 68 -13.35 -4.66 8.04
C GLU A 68 -11.93 -4.55 7.47
N LYS A 69 -11.31 -3.36 7.62
CA LYS A 69 -9.95 -3.13 7.18
C LYS A 69 -9.00 -4.13 7.80
N GLN A 70 -8.14 -4.70 6.98
CA GLN A 70 -7.07 -5.59 7.39
C GLN A 70 -5.76 -4.81 7.43
N ARG A 71 -4.97 -5.06 8.46
CA ARG A 71 -3.67 -4.42 8.65
C ARG A 71 -2.65 -5.08 7.73
N VAL A 72 -1.83 -4.24 7.09
CA VAL A 72 -0.73 -4.68 6.24
C VAL A 72 0.54 -4.69 7.08
N THR A 73 1.27 -5.79 7.06
CA THR A 73 2.57 -5.95 7.72
C THR A 73 3.65 -6.26 6.70
N ALA A 74 4.91 -6.01 7.07
CA ALA A 74 6.06 -6.53 6.34
C ALA A 74 7.03 -7.16 7.35
N LEU A 75 7.48 -8.39 7.08
CA LEU A 75 8.32 -9.14 8.02
C LEU A 75 7.65 -9.30 9.40
N TYR A 76 6.32 -9.43 9.43
CA TYR A 76 5.50 -9.47 10.65
C TYR A 76 5.59 -8.21 11.52
N GLN A 77 6.06 -7.10 10.96
CA GLN A 77 6.10 -5.80 11.63
C GLN A 77 5.01 -4.88 11.10
N ASP A 78 4.45 -4.14 12.04
CA ASP A 78 3.40 -3.15 11.85
C ASP A 78 3.91 -1.86 11.23
N THR A 79 5.02 -1.36 11.77
CA THR A 79 5.73 -0.21 11.23
C THR A 79 6.55 -0.64 10.05
N ILE A 80 6.33 0.01 8.91
CA ILE A 80 6.99 -0.32 7.67
C ILE A 80 7.95 0.82 7.32
N VAL A 81 9.24 0.50 7.31
CA VAL A 81 10.31 1.44 6.94
C VAL A 81 10.87 1.05 5.58
N ILE A 82 10.93 2.00 4.66
CA ILE A 82 11.47 1.82 3.31
C ILE A 82 12.68 2.74 3.14
N PRO A 83 13.89 2.18 3.15
CA PRO A 83 15.10 2.95 2.91
C PRO A 83 15.08 3.66 1.56
N GLN A 84 15.88 4.71 1.45
CA GLN A 84 16.04 5.42 0.18
C GLN A 84 16.54 4.47 -0.92
N GLY A 85 15.90 4.54 -2.08
CA GLY A 85 16.26 3.76 -3.26
C GLY A 85 15.73 2.32 -3.24
N GLU A 86 15.02 1.91 -2.20
CA GLU A 86 14.62 0.52 -2.02
C GLU A 86 13.14 0.26 -2.30
N ALA A 87 12.82 -1.03 -2.37
CA ALA A 87 11.48 -1.56 -2.49
C ALA A 87 11.31 -2.77 -1.59
N ILE A 88 10.16 -2.89 -0.98
CA ILE A 88 9.81 -4.01 -0.11
C ILE A 88 8.49 -4.64 -0.57
N TRP A 89 8.34 -5.91 -0.25
CA TRP A 89 7.08 -6.63 -0.38
C TRP A 89 6.47 -6.83 1.00
N THR A 90 5.16 -6.60 1.09
CA THR A 90 4.41 -6.88 2.31
C THR A 90 4.13 -8.36 2.44
N ASP A 91 3.75 -8.76 3.65
CA ASP A 91 3.21 -10.09 3.92
C ASP A 91 1.89 -10.28 3.14
N SER A 92 1.50 -11.54 2.90
CA SER A 92 0.21 -11.85 2.27
C SER A 92 -0.94 -11.58 3.22
N ILE A 93 -1.99 -11.02 2.65
CA ILE A 93 -3.25 -10.74 3.33
C ILE A 93 -4.34 -11.57 2.67
N ASP A 94 -5.05 -12.36 3.47
CA ASP A 94 -6.20 -13.13 3.01
C ASP A 94 -7.38 -12.20 2.73
N LEU A 95 -7.60 -11.91 1.45
CA LEU A 95 -8.62 -10.98 0.97
C LEU A 95 -9.24 -11.51 -0.32
N ASP A 96 -10.54 -11.84 -0.29
CA ASP A 96 -11.28 -12.34 -1.45
C ASP A 96 -11.67 -11.17 -2.37
N ILE A 97 -10.78 -10.85 -3.31
CA ILE A 97 -10.95 -9.76 -4.29
C ILE A 97 -11.68 -10.30 -5.52
N LYS A 98 -12.74 -9.60 -5.94
CA LYS A 98 -13.45 -9.88 -7.20
C LYS A 98 -13.13 -8.84 -8.26
N VAL A 99 -13.22 -9.26 -9.52
CA VAL A 99 -13.04 -8.35 -10.67
C VAL A 99 -14.07 -7.22 -10.62
N GLY A 100 -13.63 -5.99 -10.83
CA GLY A 100 -14.46 -4.78 -10.82
C GLY A 100 -14.80 -4.26 -9.42
N GLN A 101 -14.33 -4.92 -8.36
CA GLN A 101 -14.52 -4.46 -6.98
C GLN A 101 -13.58 -3.30 -6.66
N THR A 102 -14.09 -2.34 -5.87
CA THR A 102 -13.38 -1.10 -5.51
C THR A 102 -13.66 -0.68 -4.07
#